data_AF-A0A8H6APV5-F1
#
_entry.id   AF-A0A8H6APV5-F1
#
_cell.length_a   1.000
_cell.length_b   1.000
_cell.length_c   1.000
_cell.angle_alpha   90.00
_cell.angle_beta   90.00
_cell.angle_gamma   90.00
#
_symmetry.space_group_name_H-M   'P 1'
#
loop_
_entity.id
_entity.type
_entity.pdbx_description
1 polymer ?
#
loop_
_entity_poly.entity_id
_entity_poly.type
_entity_poly.pdbx_seq_one_letter_code
_entity_poly.pdbx_strand_id
1 'polypeptide(L)'
;MQHYATTAISLPLKDVQVLPDIGDSYIRGIPIKFGDPAQHTVILPWAELNNAWLYDYDALCDTSMIFDDTICRVRRGNFFLENEWTSCEKVSSIVIAGAATIETASHSAESGIAVLMTTSGAGLDIFSPGSTNLVKFPIEIPREAWDHG
;
A
#
# COMPACT_ATOMS: atom_id res chain seq x y z
N MET A 1 36.85 2.05 7.09
CA MET A 1 35.47 1.55 7.19
C MET A 1 34.57 2.74 7.45
N GLN A 2 33.78 3.13 6.45
CA GLN A 2 32.90 4.29 6.51
C GLN A 2 31.55 3.81 7.06
N HIS A 3 31.23 4.19 8.29
CA HIS A 3 29.92 3.92 8.87
C HIS A 3 28.89 4.78 8.14
N TYR A 4 28.06 4.17 7.29
CA TYR A 4 26.83 4.80 6.84
C TYR A 4 25.91 4.88 8.06
N ALA A 5 25.84 6.07 8.67
CA ALA A 5 24.76 6.38 9.60
C ALA A 5 23.48 6.50 8.79
N THR A 6 22.75 5.40 8.64
CA THR A 6 21.38 5.42 8.15
C THR A 6 20.52 5.96 9.29
N THR A 7 20.24 7.27 9.29
CA THR A 7 19.14 7.80 10.09
C THR A 7 17.87 7.05 9.72
N ALA A 8 17.25 6.41 10.70
CA ALA A 8 15.98 5.74 10.51
C ALA A 8 14.94 6.73 9.98
N ILE A 9 14.22 6.36 8.93
CA ILE A 9 13.07 7.12 8.45
C ILE A 9 11.95 6.95 9.49
N SER A 10 11.52 8.06 10.10
CA SER A 10 10.37 8.08 11.00
C SER A 10 9.21 8.78 10.30
N LEU A 11 8.12 8.05 10.08
CA LEU A 11 6.90 8.56 9.46
C LEU A 11 5.80 8.62 10.52
N PRO A 12 5.27 9.80 10.87
CA PRO A 12 4.24 9.90 11.90
C PRO A 12 2.91 9.36 11.36
N LEU A 13 2.25 8.52 12.17
CA LEU A 13 0.85 8.17 11.95
C LEU A 13 -0.04 9.37 12.26
N LYS A 14 -1.01 9.62 11.39
CA LYS A 14 -1.97 10.72 11.51
C LYS A 14 -3.37 10.18 11.31
N ASP A 15 -4.33 10.83 11.96
CA ASP A 15 -5.73 10.67 11.60
C ASP A 15 -5.95 11.42 10.29
N VAL A 16 -6.36 10.70 9.24
CA VAL A 16 -6.53 11.21 7.88
C VAL A 16 -7.95 10.93 7.44
N GLN A 17 -8.65 11.98 7.01
CA GLN A 17 -9.93 11.83 6.32
C GLN A 17 -9.64 11.32 4.90
N VAL A 18 -10.05 10.09 4.61
CA VAL A 18 -9.77 9.41 3.35
C VAL A 18 -10.65 9.93 2.22
N LEU A 19 -11.93 10.18 2.53
CA LEU A 19 -12.94 10.66 1.58
C LEU A 19 -13.50 12.02 2.06
N PRO A 20 -13.06 13.15 1.48
CA PRO A 20 -13.43 14.48 1.96
C PRO A 20 -14.93 14.78 1.95
N ASP A 21 -15.68 14.10 1.09
CA ASP A 21 -17.13 14.18 0.94
C ASP A 21 -17.89 13.36 2.01
N ILE A 22 -17.20 12.52 2.77
CA ILE A 22 -17.78 11.69 3.85
C ILE A 22 -17.16 12.09 5.17
N GLY A 23 -17.96 12.71 6.04
CA GLY A 23 -17.52 13.35 7.28
C GLY A 23 -16.73 12.45 8.23
N ASP A 24 -17.07 11.16 8.31
CA ASP A 24 -16.47 10.21 9.27
C ASP A 24 -15.49 9.21 8.62
N SER A 25 -14.98 9.50 7.43
CA SER A 25 -14.08 8.61 6.68
C SER A 25 -12.62 8.62 7.18
N TYR A 26 -12.41 8.59 8.50
CA TYR A 26 -11.07 8.69 9.08
C TYR A 26 -10.39 7.32 9.25
N ILE A 27 -9.10 7.27 8.92
CA ILE A 27 -8.21 6.19 9.36
C ILE A 27 -6.93 6.76 9.96
N ARG A 28 -6.26 5.98 10.82
CA ARG A 28 -4.95 6.33 11.36
C ARG A 28 -3.84 5.65 10.54
N GLY A 29 -3.11 6.43 9.75
CA GLY A 29 -2.08 5.91 8.86
C GLY A 29 -1.06 6.96 8.42
N ILE A 30 -0.28 6.62 7.41
CA ILE A 30 0.74 7.48 6.81
C ILE A 30 0.16 8.05 5.50
N PRO A 31 -0.18 9.34 5.43
CA PRO A 31 -0.60 9.94 4.16
C PRO A 31 0.59 10.02 3.21
N ILE A 32 0.39 9.58 1.97
CA ILE A 32 1.43 9.56 0.94
C ILE A 32 0.93 10.20 -0.36
N LYS A 33 1.88 10.51 -1.22
CA LYS A 33 1.64 10.67 -2.66
C LYS A 33 2.44 9.62 -3.42
N PHE A 34 1.84 9.02 -4.44
CA PHE A 34 2.51 8.01 -5.26
C PHE A 34 2.33 8.29 -6.76
N GLY A 35 3.41 8.12 -7.52
CA GLY A 35 3.45 8.30 -8.97
C GLY A 35 3.40 9.75 -9.46
N ASP A 36 3.33 9.89 -10.78
CA ASP A 36 3.16 11.12 -11.55
C ASP A 36 2.21 10.88 -12.75
N PRO A 37 1.01 11.50 -12.80
CA PRO A 37 0.44 12.40 -11.80
C PRO A 37 0.30 11.79 -10.41
N ALA A 38 0.56 12.60 -9.39
CA ALA A 38 0.56 12.14 -8.00
C ALA A 38 -0.84 11.76 -7.52
N GLN A 39 -1.00 10.50 -7.09
CA GLN A 39 -2.21 10.00 -6.47
C GLN A 39 -2.10 10.02 -4.94
N HIS A 40 -3.18 10.39 -4.27
CA HIS A 40 -3.24 10.53 -2.82
C HIS A 40 -3.89 9.31 -2.17
N THR A 41 -3.14 8.67 -1.27
CA THR A 41 -3.59 7.50 -0.51
C THR A 41 -2.97 7.52 0.90
N VAL A 42 -3.40 6.60 1.74
CA VAL A 42 -2.94 6.44 3.12
C VAL A 42 -2.44 5.02 3.31
N ILE A 43 -1.16 4.86 3.62
CA ILE A 43 -0.61 3.55 3.96
C ILE A 43 -0.87 3.24 5.42
N LEU A 44 -1.35 2.04 5.67
CA LEU A 44 -1.45 1.46 7.01
C LEU A 44 -0.19 0.62 7.28
N PRO A 45 0.57 0.91 8.34
CA PRO A 45 1.68 0.06 8.72
C PRO A 45 1.13 -1.26 9.28
N TRP A 46 1.29 -2.33 8.51
CA TRP A 46 0.94 -3.67 8.96
C TRP A 46 2.22 -4.40 9.37
N ALA A 47 2.34 -4.77 10.64
CA ALA A 47 3.55 -5.40 11.18
C ALA A 47 3.88 -6.74 10.51
N GLU A 48 2.86 -7.40 9.95
CA GLU A 48 2.93 -8.67 9.25
C GLU A 48 3.26 -8.54 7.75
N LEU A 49 3.47 -7.33 7.23
CA LEU A 49 3.86 -7.08 5.84
C LEU A 49 5.28 -6.55 5.73
N ASN A 50 6.03 -7.09 4.78
CA ASN A 50 7.35 -6.58 4.40
C ASN A 50 7.28 -5.71 3.14
N ASN A 51 6.24 -5.86 2.33
CA ASN A 51 6.06 -5.11 1.09
C ASN A 51 4.94 -4.07 1.20
N ALA A 52 4.94 -3.11 0.28
CA ALA A 52 3.93 -2.09 0.20
C ALA A 52 2.88 -2.45 -0.86
N TRP A 53 1.62 -2.37 -0.46
CA TRP A 53 0.48 -2.74 -1.28
C TRP A 53 -0.41 -1.52 -1.49
N LEU A 54 -0.81 -1.29 -2.74
CA LEU A 54 -1.80 -0.26 -3.09
C LEU A 54 -3.00 -0.93 -3.74
N TYR A 55 -4.17 -0.77 -3.14
CA TYR A 55 -5.40 -1.37 -3.66
C TYR A 55 -6.00 -0.48 -4.74
N ASP A 56 -6.34 -1.06 -5.88
CA ASP A 56 -7.12 -0.37 -6.90
C ASP A 56 -8.62 -0.59 -6.72
N TYR A 57 -9.41 -0.20 -7.73
CA TYR A 57 -10.87 -0.29 -7.66
C TYR A 57 -11.38 -1.74 -7.65
N ASP A 58 -10.58 -2.71 -8.10
CA ASP A 58 -10.86 -4.14 -7.98
C ASP A 58 -10.41 -4.63 -6.60
N ALA A 59 -10.88 -3.95 -5.55
CA ALA A 59 -10.41 -4.15 -4.20
C ALA A 59 -10.63 -5.60 -3.70
N LEU A 60 -11.62 -6.35 -4.20
CA LEU A 60 -11.88 -7.72 -3.70
C LEU A 60 -12.08 -7.74 -2.18
N CYS A 61 -12.74 -6.72 -1.63
CA CYS A 61 -13.13 -6.72 -0.23
C CYS A 61 -14.12 -7.85 0.04
N ASP A 62 -13.95 -8.54 1.17
CA ASP A 62 -14.86 -9.60 1.56
C ASP A 62 -16.20 -8.99 1.96
N THR A 63 -17.19 -9.11 1.07
CA THR A 63 -18.54 -8.59 1.30
C THR A 63 -19.26 -9.21 2.51
N SER A 64 -18.76 -10.33 3.05
CA SER A 64 -19.26 -10.92 4.29
C SER A 64 -18.76 -10.20 5.55
N MET A 65 -17.67 -9.43 5.44
CA MET A 65 -17.08 -8.63 6.52
C MET A 65 -17.28 -7.13 6.33
N ILE A 66 -17.17 -6.65 5.08
CA ILE A 66 -17.41 -5.26 4.67
C ILE A 66 -18.47 -5.23 3.57
N PHE A 67 -19.70 -4.88 3.95
CA PHE A 67 -20.87 -4.87 3.04
C PHE A 67 -20.98 -3.59 2.18
N ASP A 68 -19.97 -2.72 2.20
CA ASP A 68 -20.01 -1.39 1.59
C ASP A 68 -18.65 -1.04 0.96
N ASP A 69 -18.63 -0.84 -0.36
CA ASP A 69 -17.45 -0.45 -1.14
C ASP A 69 -16.80 0.85 -0.62
N THR A 70 -17.61 1.74 -0.06
CA THR A 70 -17.15 2.98 0.57
C THR A 70 -16.31 2.67 1.81
N ILE A 71 -16.78 1.75 2.67
CA ILE A 71 -16.05 1.36 3.87
C ILE A 71 -14.75 0.64 3.49
N CYS A 72 -14.82 -0.23 2.47
CA CYS A 72 -13.65 -0.89 1.90
C CYS A 72 -12.59 0.13 1.44
N ARG A 73 -13.01 1.11 0.63
CA ARG A 73 -12.17 2.21 0.14
C ARG A 73 -11.56 3.02 1.29
N VAL A 74 -12.33 3.32 2.33
CA VAL A 74 -11.84 4.05 3.51
C VAL A 74 -10.79 3.23 4.25
N ARG A 75 -11.09 1.97 4.59
CA ARG A 75 -10.19 1.09 5.35
C ARG A 75 -8.88 0.81 4.63
N ARG A 76 -8.88 0.85 3.31
CA ARG A 76 -7.68 0.67 2.47
C ARG A 76 -6.96 1.96 2.11
N GLY A 77 -7.36 3.08 2.70
CA GLY A 77 -6.65 4.35 2.55
C GLY A 77 -6.85 5.02 1.20
N ASN A 78 -8.03 4.84 0.58
CA ASN A 78 -8.39 5.26 -0.77
C ASN A 78 -7.80 4.34 -1.85
N PHE A 79 -8.50 4.25 -2.98
CA PHE A 79 -8.03 3.47 -4.13
C PHE A 79 -6.91 4.19 -4.89
N PHE A 80 -6.00 3.37 -5.40
CA PHE A 80 -4.99 3.73 -6.37
C PHE A 80 -5.45 3.35 -7.78
N LEU A 81 -5.50 4.31 -8.69
CA LEU A 81 -5.97 4.13 -10.05
C LEU A 81 -4.80 3.71 -10.94
N GLU A 82 -4.64 2.40 -11.18
CA GLU A 82 -3.53 1.87 -12.02
C GLU A 82 -3.52 2.50 -13.42
N ASN A 83 -4.68 2.80 -13.98
CA ASN A 83 -4.81 3.46 -15.29
C ASN A 83 -4.28 4.91 -15.32
N GLU A 84 -4.17 5.56 -14.17
CA GLU A 84 -3.57 6.90 -14.02
C GLU A 84 -2.08 6.83 -13.62
N TRP A 85 -1.53 5.63 -13.44
CA TRP A 85 -0.13 5.40 -13.05
C TRP A 85 0.83 5.46 -14.24
N THR A 86 0.99 6.64 -14.83
CA THR A 86 1.71 6.78 -16.12
C THR A 86 3.23 6.78 -16.02
N SER A 87 3.79 7.17 -14.87
CA SER A 87 5.24 7.14 -14.61
C SER A 87 5.79 5.78 -14.16
N CYS A 88 4.92 4.77 -14.05
CA CYS A 88 5.24 3.43 -13.59
C CYS A 88 6.35 2.77 -14.43
N GLU A 89 7.41 2.33 -13.77
CA GLU A 89 8.28 1.28 -14.33
C GLU A 89 7.70 -0.08 -13.94
N LYS A 90 6.85 -0.66 -14.82
CA LYS A 90 6.25 -1.99 -14.60
C LYS A 90 7.32 -3.07 -14.60
N VAL A 91 7.23 -3.98 -13.64
CA VAL A 91 8.09 -5.17 -13.56
C VAL A 91 7.24 -6.43 -13.42
N SER A 92 7.82 -7.60 -13.68
CA SER A 92 7.08 -8.87 -13.63
C SER A 92 6.83 -9.42 -12.23
N SER A 93 7.50 -8.89 -11.20
CA SER A 93 7.21 -9.22 -9.79
C SER A 93 7.82 -8.18 -8.84
N ILE A 94 7.28 -8.06 -7.63
CA ILE A 94 7.80 -7.12 -6.63
C ILE A 94 9.22 -7.48 -6.16
N VAL A 95 9.59 -8.77 -6.22
CA VAL A 95 10.94 -9.25 -5.94
C VAL A 95 11.95 -8.70 -6.95
N ILE A 96 11.57 -8.61 -8.23
CA ILE A 96 12.41 -7.98 -9.26
C ILE A 96 12.51 -6.47 -9.05
N ALA A 97 11.48 -5.84 -8.49
CA ALA A 97 11.53 -4.45 -8.02
C ALA A 97 12.44 -4.25 -6.78
N GLY A 98 13.04 -5.31 -6.24
CA GLY A 98 13.94 -5.25 -5.09
C GLY A 98 13.25 -5.28 -3.73
N ALA A 99 11.98 -5.65 -3.69
CA ALA A 99 11.21 -5.80 -2.45
C ALA A 99 11.44 -7.19 -1.80
N ALA A 100 10.80 -7.44 -0.67
CA ALA A 100 10.97 -8.69 0.07
C ALA A 100 10.37 -9.89 -0.65
N THR A 101 10.99 -11.07 -0.49
CA THR A 101 10.53 -12.32 -1.11
C THR A 101 9.39 -13.00 -0.35
N ILE A 102 9.06 -12.52 0.86
CA ILE A 102 8.01 -13.03 1.76
C ILE A 102 7.42 -11.87 2.58
N GLU A 103 6.14 -11.93 2.95
CA GLU A 103 5.49 -10.90 3.78
C GLU A 103 5.90 -11.00 5.25
N THR A 104 5.59 -12.05 6.01
CA THR A 104 6.20 -12.34 7.34
C THR A 104 5.85 -13.76 7.83
N ALA A 105 6.28 -14.13 9.05
CA ALA A 105 5.93 -15.35 9.76
C ALA A 105 4.66 -15.19 10.65
N SER A 106 3.48 -15.14 10.03
CA SER A 106 2.13 -15.58 10.46
C SER A 106 1.62 -15.55 11.92
N HIS A 107 2.36 -15.12 12.95
CA HIS A 107 1.98 -15.36 14.35
C HIS A 107 0.79 -14.52 14.89
N SER A 108 0.23 -13.65 14.08
CA SER A 108 -0.93 -12.80 14.43
C SER A 108 -1.74 -12.34 13.22
N ALA A 109 -1.42 -12.85 12.02
CA ALA A 109 -2.04 -12.44 10.78
C ALA A 109 -3.53 -12.86 10.73
N GLU A 110 -4.36 -12.03 10.10
CA GLU A 110 -5.57 -12.55 9.48
C GLU A 110 -5.18 -13.70 8.55
N SER A 111 -6.00 -14.76 8.51
CA SER A 111 -5.66 -15.95 7.74
C SER A 111 -5.51 -15.56 6.26
N GLY A 112 -4.31 -15.66 5.66
CA GLY A 112 -4.10 -15.32 4.24
C GLY A 112 -2.81 -14.56 3.91
N ILE A 113 -2.26 -13.79 4.86
CA ILE A 113 -1.14 -12.85 4.62
C ILE A 113 0.25 -13.52 4.52
N ALA A 114 0.37 -14.80 4.84
CA ALA A 114 1.67 -15.47 4.99
C ALA A 114 2.43 -15.70 3.67
N VAL A 115 1.81 -15.50 2.51
CA VAL A 115 2.40 -15.82 1.20
C VAL A 115 2.43 -14.58 0.32
N LEU A 116 3.57 -14.33 -0.33
CA LEU A 116 3.67 -13.31 -1.36
C LEU A 116 2.66 -13.60 -2.47
N MET A 117 1.84 -12.61 -2.83
CA MET A 117 0.84 -12.80 -3.88
C MET A 117 1.52 -13.16 -5.21
N THR A 118 1.01 -14.19 -5.88
CA THR A 118 1.54 -14.62 -7.19
C THR A 118 0.87 -13.90 -8.36
N THR A 119 -0.25 -13.24 -8.12
CA THR A 119 -1.11 -12.56 -9.09
C THR A 119 -1.26 -11.11 -8.68
N SER A 120 -0.39 -10.27 -9.22
CA SER A 120 -0.34 -8.85 -8.87
C SER A 120 0.25 -8.01 -9.98
N GLY A 121 -0.03 -6.71 -9.93
CA GLY A 121 0.66 -5.70 -10.74
C GLY A 121 1.80 -5.08 -9.94
N ALA A 122 3.05 -5.41 -10.25
CA ALA A 122 4.21 -4.82 -9.58
C ALA A 122 4.83 -3.69 -10.40
N GLY A 123 5.33 -2.67 -9.71
CA GLY A 123 6.07 -1.59 -10.35
C GLY A 123 6.84 -0.71 -9.38
N LEU A 124 7.64 0.17 -9.97
CA LEU A 124 8.49 1.11 -9.28
C LEU A 124 8.06 2.53 -9.61
N ASP A 125 7.94 3.39 -8.61
CA ASP A 125 7.69 4.82 -8.84
C ASP A 125 8.12 5.72 -7.68
N ILE A 126 7.78 7.00 -7.75
CA ILE A 126 8.03 8.02 -6.76
C ILE A 126 7.05 7.83 -5.60
N PHE A 127 7.59 7.50 -4.43
CA PHE A 127 6.87 7.40 -3.18
C PHE A 127 7.21 8.59 -2.28
N SER A 128 6.20 9.38 -1.93
CA SER A 128 6.40 10.64 -1.21
C SER A 128 5.65 10.68 0.13
N PRO A 129 6.17 10.05 1.19
CA PRO A 129 5.60 10.15 2.53
C PRO A 129 6.03 11.47 3.19
N GLY A 130 5.08 12.37 3.40
CA GLY A 130 5.37 13.68 4.00
C GLY A 130 6.31 14.53 3.15
N SER A 131 7.52 14.83 3.66
CA SER A 131 8.52 15.66 2.98
C SER A 131 9.66 14.88 2.33
N THR A 132 9.62 13.54 2.39
CA THR A 132 10.63 12.66 1.81
C THR A 132 10.12 12.15 0.47
N ASN A 133 11.00 12.07 -0.53
CA ASN A 133 10.70 11.42 -1.80
C ASN A 133 11.67 10.25 -2.02
N LEU A 134 11.14 9.05 -2.17
CA LEU A 134 11.89 7.85 -2.54
C LEU A 134 11.64 7.58 -4.02
N VAL A 135 12.70 7.63 -4.81
CA VAL A 135 12.65 7.35 -6.26
C VAL A 135 12.81 5.84 -6.45
N LYS A 136 11.99 5.24 -7.33
CA LYS A 136 11.93 3.78 -7.57
C LYS A 136 11.59 2.99 -6.29
N PHE A 137 10.52 3.40 -5.62
CA PHE A 137 9.96 2.63 -4.51
C PHE A 137 9.06 1.50 -5.06
N PRO A 138 9.26 0.25 -4.62
CA PRO A 138 8.46 -0.88 -5.09
C PRO A 138 7.06 -0.85 -4.47
N ILE A 139 6.04 -1.01 -5.31
CA ILE A 139 4.68 -1.30 -4.87
C ILE A 139 4.10 -2.46 -5.66
N GLU A 140 3.07 -3.06 -5.09
CA GLU A 140 2.33 -4.14 -5.70
C GLU A 140 0.83 -3.88 -5.55
N ILE A 141 0.08 -4.17 -6.62
CA ILE A 141 -1.38 -4.05 -6.66
C ILE A 141 -1.96 -5.46 -6.58
N PRO A 142 -2.70 -5.80 -5.52
CA PRO A 142 -3.27 -7.12 -5.33
C PRO A 142 -4.36 -7.42 -6.38
N ARG A 143 -4.46 -8.69 -6.81
CA ARG A 143 -5.48 -9.18 -7.76
C ARG A 143 -6.31 -10.36 -7.22
N GLU A 144 -6.16 -10.67 -5.93
CA GLU A 144 -6.89 -11.72 -5.21
C GLU A 144 -7.32 -11.21 -3.83
N ALA A 145 -8.38 -11.79 -3.25
CA ALA A 145 -8.88 -11.48 -1.92
C ALA A 145 -7.99 -12.14 -0.84
N TRP A 146 -6.82 -11.57 -0.60
CA TRP A 146 -5.77 -12.16 0.23
C TRP A 146 -5.79 -11.69 1.70
N ASP A 147 -6.41 -10.54 1.94
CA ASP A 147 -6.41 -9.81 3.21
C ASP A 147 -7.78 -9.75 3.88
N HIS A 148 -8.83 -10.36 3.30
CA HIS A 148 -10.21 -10.35 3.80
C HIS A 148 -10.89 -8.98 3.99
N GLY A 149 -10.22 -7.84 3.79
CA GLY A 149 -10.81 -6.50 3.90
C GLY A 149 -10.67 -5.88 5.29
#